data_AF-A0A9J6DNS7-F1
#
_entry.id   AF-A0A9J6DNS7-F1
#
_cell.length_a   1.000
_cell.length_b   1.000
_cell.length_c   1.000
_cell.angle_alpha   90.00
_cell.angle_beta   90.00
_cell.angle_gamma   90.00
#
_symmetry.space_group_name_H-M   'P 1'
#
loop_
_entity.id
_entity.type
_entity.pdbx_description
1 polymer ?
#
loop_
_entity_poly.entity_id
_entity_poly.type
_entity_poly.pdbx_seq_one_letter_code
_entity_poly.pdbx_strand_id
1 'polypeptide(L)'
;MYLRLFSLPWLKPEQVCISVTDVLFMGEWPRIFYGAIEHGNSLHLYYNVVSFIWKGINLEEKMHTVPFFCVVCLLTALTGVFKVGLNYFLGTHVDAIFYKCCIIGFSGAIFAIKLLDNVKYPAQSRNIFGITVTLPSGYAV
;
A
#
# COMPACT_ATOMS: atom_id res chain seq x y z
N MET A 1 -0.44 15.77 -3.31
CA MET A 1 -1.56 16.74 -3.41
C MET A 1 -2.15 16.71 -4.82
N TYR A 2 -3.12 15.84 -5.18
CA TYR A 2 -3.87 16.05 -6.45
C TYR A 2 -5.24 15.36 -6.60
N LEU A 3 -5.73 14.50 -5.70
CA LEU A 3 -7.08 13.92 -5.86
C LEU A 3 -7.92 14.12 -4.59
N ARG A 4 -8.38 15.36 -4.37
CA ARG A 4 -9.44 15.70 -3.43
C ARG A 4 -10.81 15.32 -4.02
N LEU A 5 -11.06 14.02 -4.21
CA LEU A 5 -12.35 13.52 -4.70
C LEU A 5 -13.43 13.52 -3.61
N PHE A 6 -13.03 13.59 -2.33
CA PHE A 6 -13.89 13.63 -1.15
C PHE A 6 -13.41 14.69 -0.16
N SER A 7 -14.33 15.25 0.63
CA SER A 7 -14.05 16.14 1.75
C SER A 7 -13.33 15.38 2.86
N LEU A 8 -12.02 15.20 2.73
CA LEU A 8 -11.20 14.55 3.75
C LEU A 8 -11.05 15.49 4.97
N PRO A 9 -11.04 14.96 6.20
CA PRO A 9 -10.99 15.78 7.42
C PRO A 9 -9.64 16.49 7.66
N TRP A 10 -8.65 16.30 6.78
CA TRP A 10 -7.33 16.92 6.84
C TRP A 10 -7.07 17.80 5.61
N LEU A 11 -6.47 18.97 5.83
CA LEU A 11 -6.17 19.96 4.79
C LEU A 11 -4.74 19.87 4.25
N LYS A 12 -3.79 19.38 5.06
CA LYS A 12 -2.35 19.31 4.73
C LYS A 12 -1.81 17.88 4.82
N PRO A 13 -0.85 17.47 3.97
CA PRO A 13 -0.23 16.14 4.02
C PRO A 13 0.52 15.88 5.34
N GLU A 14 0.95 16.92 6.05
CA GLU A 14 1.53 16.79 7.39
C GLU A 14 0.54 16.19 8.40
N GLN A 15 -0.77 16.43 8.23
CA GLN A 15 -1.81 16.01 9.17
C GLN A 15 -2.17 14.53 9.09
N VAL A 16 -1.77 13.84 8.03
CA VAL A 16 -1.97 12.39 7.81
C VAL A 16 -0.69 11.60 7.88
N CYS A 17 0.41 12.28 8.20
CA CYS A 17 1.69 11.64 8.11
C CYS A 17 1.86 10.53 9.14
N ILE A 18 2.49 9.44 8.73
CA ILE A 18 2.87 8.35 9.61
C ILE A 18 4.28 8.66 10.13
N SER A 19 4.36 9.17 11.36
CA SER A 19 5.62 9.33 12.10
C SER A 19 5.62 8.42 13.33
N VAL A 20 6.80 8.09 13.85
CA VAL A 20 6.93 7.27 15.07
C VAL A 20 6.35 8.02 16.26
N THR A 21 6.57 9.34 16.30
CA THR A 21 6.03 10.23 17.33
C THR A 21 4.50 10.15 17.37
N ASP A 22 3.84 10.31 16.24
CA ASP A 22 2.38 10.36 16.20
C ASP A 22 1.74 8.99 16.43
N VAL A 23 2.34 7.91 15.91
CA VAL A 23 1.77 6.57 16.03
C VAL A 23 2.07 5.92 17.38
N LEU A 24 3.34 5.92 17.82
CA LEU A 24 3.74 5.22 19.06
C LEU A 24 3.57 6.09 20.31
N PHE A 25 3.94 7.37 20.23
CA PHE A 25 3.92 8.24 21.42
C PHE A 25 2.57 8.95 21.62
N MET A 26 1.90 9.36 20.54
CA MET A 26 0.57 9.98 20.60
C MET A 26 -0.58 8.97 20.47
N GLY A 27 -0.28 7.71 20.10
CA GLY A 27 -1.26 6.63 20.01
C GLY A 27 -2.22 6.75 18.82
N GLU A 28 -1.88 7.53 17.79
CA GLU A 28 -2.77 7.82 16.66
C GLU A 28 -2.66 6.75 15.55
N TRP A 29 -2.89 5.48 15.91
CA TRP A 29 -2.87 4.33 14.99
C TRP A 29 -3.74 4.48 13.72
N PRO A 30 -4.92 5.14 13.74
CA PRO A 30 -5.72 5.36 12.53
C PRO A 30 -4.98 6.10 11.41
N ARG A 31 -3.92 6.86 11.75
CA ARG A 31 -3.05 7.53 10.77
C ARG A 31 -2.40 6.55 9.79
N ILE A 32 -2.20 5.29 10.17
CA ILE A 32 -1.68 4.26 9.26
C ILE A 32 -2.63 4.07 8.05
N PHE A 33 -3.94 4.08 8.30
CA PHE A 33 -4.94 3.93 7.25
C PHE A 33 -5.14 5.24 6.48
N TYR A 34 -5.17 6.38 7.16
CA TYR A 34 -5.33 7.67 6.50
C TYR A 34 -4.13 8.05 5.63
N GLY A 35 -2.91 7.82 6.13
CA GLY A 35 -1.66 8.03 5.38
C GLY A 35 -1.41 6.99 4.28
N ALA A 36 -2.16 5.88 4.27
CA ALA A 36 -2.23 4.97 3.13
C ALA A 36 -3.17 5.50 2.03
N ILE A 37 -4.23 6.24 2.38
CA ILE A 37 -5.17 6.80 1.40
C ILE A 37 -4.64 8.13 0.82
N GLU A 38 -3.88 8.90 1.60
CA GLU A 38 -3.25 10.14 1.14
C GLU A 38 -1.99 9.91 0.32
N HIS A 39 -1.81 10.73 -0.71
CA HIS A 39 -0.79 10.50 -1.73
C HIS A 39 -0.02 11.79 -2.06
N GLY A 40 1.28 11.74 -1.76
CA GLY A 40 2.21 12.87 -1.83
C GLY A 40 2.55 13.35 -3.25
N ASN A 41 2.84 12.47 -4.21
CA ASN A 41 3.19 12.90 -5.57
C ASN A 41 2.99 11.82 -6.67
N SER A 42 2.90 12.31 -7.90
CA SER A 42 2.33 11.75 -9.15
C SER A 42 3.23 10.79 -9.98
N LEU A 43 2.58 10.11 -10.93
CA LEU A 43 3.12 9.25 -12.01
C LEU A 43 3.63 7.86 -11.60
N HIS A 44 4.56 7.72 -10.65
CA HIS A 44 5.06 6.40 -10.20
C HIS A 44 3.99 5.59 -9.44
N LEU A 45 3.08 6.30 -8.78
CA LEU A 45 1.91 5.75 -8.10
C LEU A 45 0.82 5.34 -9.08
N TYR A 46 0.67 6.05 -10.20
CA TYR A 46 -0.39 5.77 -11.18
C TYR A 46 -0.22 4.37 -11.77
N TYR A 47 0.98 4.01 -12.22
CA TYR A 47 1.26 2.66 -12.69
C TYR A 47 1.06 1.59 -11.60
N ASN A 48 1.46 1.89 -10.35
CA ASN A 48 1.30 0.94 -9.26
C ASN A 48 -0.15 0.71 -8.85
N VAL A 49 -0.96 1.76 -8.81
CA VAL A 49 -2.38 1.72 -8.49
C VAL A 49 -3.18 1.15 -9.66
N VAL A 50 -2.85 1.46 -10.91
CA VAL A 50 -3.52 0.88 -12.09
C VAL A 50 -3.25 -0.61 -12.22
N SER A 51 -1.99 -1.06 -12.11
CA SER A 51 -1.68 -2.50 -12.07
C SER A 51 -2.30 -3.17 -10.85
N PHE A 52 -2.43 -2.46 -9.72
CA PHE A 52 -3.14 -2.96 -8.55
C PHE A 52 -4.64 -3.09 -8.79
N ILE A 53 -5.32 -2.12 -9.40
CA ILE A 53 -6.76 -2.21 -9.70
C ILE A 53 -7.00 -3.39 -10.63
N TRP A 54 -6.19 -3.52 -11.69
CA TRP A 54 -6.34 -4.63 -12.64
C TRP A 54 -6.10 -6.00 -11.99
N LYS A 55 -5.05 -6.16 -11.17
CA LYS A 55 -4.78 -7.42 -10.46
C LYS A 55 -5.75 -7.65 -9.29
N GLY A 56 -6.18 -6.57 -8.64
CA GLY A 56 -7.10 -6.54 -7.52
C GLY A 56 -8.48 -7.03 -7.92
N ILE A 57 -9.02 -6.56 -9.04
CA ILE A 57 -10.29 -7.06 -9.60
C ILE A 57 -10.19 -8.56 -9.88
N ASN A 58 -9.11 -9.01 -10.55
CA ASN A 58 -8.88 -10.44 -10.82
C ASN A 58 -8.73 -11.29 -9.54
N LEU A 59 -8.17 -10.72 -8.47
CA LEU A 59 -7.98 -11.40 -7.19
C LEU A 59 -9.27 -11.40 -6.37
N GLU A 60 -10.04 -10.32 -6.42
CA GLU A 60 -11.36 -10.19 -5.81
C GLU A 60 -12.35 -11.18 -6.41
N GLU A 61 -12.35 -11.38 -7.73
CA GLU A 61 -13.17 -12.41 -8.38
C GLU A 61 -12.85 -13.82 -7.90
N LYS A 62 -11.57 -14.10 -7.59
CA LYS A 62 -11.13 -15.43 -7.12
C LYS A 62 -11.36 -15.65 -5.63
N MET A 63 -11.19 -14.60 -4.81
CA MET A 63 -11.28 -14.72 -3.34
C MET A 63 -12.64 -14.31 -2.79
N HIS A 64 -13.47 -13.61 -3.57
CA HIS A 64 -14.66 -12.85 -3.16
C HIS A 64 -14.34 -11.54 -2.40
N THR A 65 -15.27 -10.57 -2.45
CA THR A 65 -15.10 -9.19 -1.97
C THR A 65 -14.71 -9.05 -0.50
N VAL A 66 -15.39 -9.76 0.40
CA VAL A 66 -15.16 -9.64 1.86
C VAL A 66 -13.75 -10.08 2.27
N PRO A 67 -13.27 -11.29 1.94
CA PRO A 67 -11.92 -11.70 2.30
C PRO A 67 -10.84 -10.89 1.57
N PHE A 68 -11.08 -10.44 0.34
CA PHE A 68 -10.18 -9.51 -0.34
C PHE A 68 -10.00 -8.20 0.44
N PHE A 69 -11.11 -7.59 0.88
CA PHE A 69 -11.08 -6.40 1.71
C PHE A 69 -10.30 -6.63 3.03
N CYS A 70 -10.56 -7.75 3.71
CA CYS A 70 -9.82 -8.11 4.93
C CYS A 70 -8.31 -8.23 4.69
N VAL A 71 -7.89 -8.85 3.57
CA VAL A 71 -6.48 -8.97 3.19
C VAL A 71 -5.86 -7.60 2.93
N VAL A 72 -6.57 -6.71 2.22
CA VAL A 72 -6.10 -5.34 1.98
C VAL A 72 -5.91 -4.58 3.30
N CYS A 73 -6.88 -4.64 4.21
CA CYS A 73 -6.78 -4.01 5.52
C CYS A 73 -5.61 -4.57 6.34
N LEU A 74 -5.44 -5.89 6.37
CA LEU A 74 -4.37 -6.55 7.11
C LEU A 74 -2.99 -6.17 6.56
N LEU A 75 -2.81 -6.21 5.24
CA LEU A 75 -1.53 -5.85 4.61
C LEU A 75 -1.22 -4.36 4.76
N THR A 76 -2.25 -3.50 4.76
CA THR A 76 -2.09 -2.07 5.06
C THR A 76 -1.61 -1.86 6.50
N ALA A 77 -2.23 -2.54 7.47
CA ALA A 77 -1.82 -2.47 8.87
C ALA A 77 -0.39 -2.99 9.06
N LEU A 78 -0.06 -4.17 8.53
CA LEU A 78 1.27 -4.78 8.64
C LEU A 78 2.36 -3.89 8.03
N THR A 79 2.13 -3.35 6.84
CA THR A 79 3.11 -2.47 6.19
C THR A 79 3.23 -1.12 6.89
N GLY A 80 2.15 -0.62 7.50
CA GLY A 80 2.18 0.54 8.38
C GLY A 80 3.03 0.33 9.63
N VAL A 81 2.79 -0.77 10.36
CA VAL A 81 3.57 -1.16 11.55
C VAL A 81 5.04 -1.34 11.18
N PHE A 82 5.33 -1.99 10.07
CA PHE A 82 6.71 -2.16 9.60
C PHE A 82 7.41 -0.82 9.35
N LYS A 83 6.75 0.16 8.72
CA LYS A 83 7.31 1.51 8.51
C LYS A 83 7.60 2.23 9.82
N VAL A 84 6.68 2.15 10.78
CA VAL A 84 6.85 2.75 12.11
C VAL A 84 8.00 2.09 12.87
N GLY A 85 8.07 0.76 12.85
CA GLY A 85 9.16 0.01 13.47
C GLY A 85 10.52 0.30 12.83
N LEU A 86 10.57 0.43 11.50
CA LEU A 86 11.78 0.78 10.77
C LEU A 86 12.28 2.18 11.13
N ASN A 87 11.39 3.17 11.16
CA ASN A 87 11.76 4.52 11.59
C ASN A 87 12.14 4.59 13.06
N TYR A 88 11.51 3.78 13.93
CA TYR A 88 11.89 3.70 15.34
C TYR A 88 13.33 3.17 15.47
N PHE A 89 13.65 2.08 14.75
CA PHE A 89 14.99 1.49 14.73
C PHE A 89 16.05 2.45 14.18
N LEU A 90 15.73 3.18 13.10
CA LEU A 90 16.62 4.22 12.57
C LEU A 90 16.75 5.41 13.54
N GLY A 91 15.67 5.73 14.25
CA GLY A 91 15.61 6.74 15.31
C GLY A 91 16.53 6.42 16.48
N THR A 92 16.62 5.15 16.87
CA THR A 92 17.48 4.68 17.97
C THR A 92 18.94 4.52 17.57
N HIS A 93 19.21 4.04 16.36
CA HIS A 93 20.56 3.60 15.97
C HIS A 93 21.29 4.52 14.98
N VAL A 94 20.59 5.42 14.31
CA VAL A 94 21.18 6.30 13.29
C VAL A 94 21.04 7.77 13.69
N ASP A 95 19.81 8.28 13.75
CA ASP A 95 19.53 9.69 14.05
C ASP A 95 18.11 9.88 14.59
N ALA A 96 17.95 10.68 15.65
CA ALA A 96 16.66 11.02 16.23
C ALA A 96 15.70 11.73 15.24
N ILE A 97 16.20 12.28 14.13
CA ILE A 97 15.38 12.85 13.05
C ILE A 97 14.36 11.83 12.52
N PHE A 98 14.69 10.54 12.51
CA PHE A 98 13.80 9.49 12.00
C PHE A 98 12.51 9.29 12.84
N TYR A 99 12.49 9.73 14.11
CA TYR A 99 11.26 9.68 14.91
C TYR A 99 10.16 10.62 14.42
N LYS A 100 10.56 11.74 13.80
CA LYS A 100 9.67 12.77 13.23
C LYS A 100 9.61 12.69 11.71
N CYS A 101 10.34 11.75 11.11
CA CYS A 101 10.36 11.58 9.66
C CYS A 101 8.97 11.20 9.16
N CYS A 102 8.50 11.95 8.18
CA CYS A 102 7.17 11.81 7.65
C CYS A 102 7.14 10.73 6.56
N ILE A 103 6.44 9.62 6.80
CA ILE A 103 6.19 8.57 5.80
C ILE A 103 4.72 8.59 5.38
N ILE A 104 4.48 8.68 4.07
CA ILE A 104 3.15 8.60 3.45
C ILE A 104 3.22 7.59 2.31
N GLY A 105 2.15 6.82 2.10
CA GLY A 105 1.93 6.11 0.84
C GLY A 105 1.52 4.65 0.95
N PHE A 106 0.67 4.23 0.02
CA PHE A 106 0.09 2.87 -0.05
C PHE A 106 0.98 1.81 -0.71
N SER A 107 2.12 2.20 -1.28
CA SER A 107 2.93 1.33 -2.15
C SER A 107 3.34 0.01 -1.51
N GLY A 108 3.72 0.01 -0.23
CA GLY A 108 4.09 -1.21 0.49
C GLY A 108 2.97 -2.25 0.53
N ALA A 109 1.73 -1.83 0.79
CA ALA A 109 0.57 -2.72 0.79
C ALA A 109 0.27 -3.24 -0.63
N ILE A 110 0.37 -2.39 -1.65
CA ILE A 110 0.24 -2.80 -3.06
C ILE A 110 1.27 -3.88 -3.42
N PHE A 111 2.53 -3.69 -3.05
CA PHE A 111 3.58 -4.68 -3.33
C PHE A 111 3.32 -6.00 -2.60
N ALA A 112 2.87 -5.96 -1.36
CA ALA A 112 2.51 -7.16 -0.62
C ALA A 112 1.35 -7.94 -1.28
N ILE A 113 0.35 -7.24 -1.80
CA ILE A 113 -0.77 -7.88 -2.53
C ILE A 113 -0.29 -8.46 -3.86
N LYS A 114 0.57 -7.76 -4.60
CA LYS A 114 1.19 -8.29 -5.83
C LYS A 114 1.99 -9.56 -5.56
N LEU A 115 2.76 -9.59 -4.47
CA LEU A 115 3.50 -10.78 -4.05
C LEU A 115 2.55 -11.91 -3.66
N LEU A 116 1.47 -11.61 -2.93
CA LEU A 116 0.46 -12.61 -2.56
C LEU A 116 -0.19 -13.25 -3.78
N ASP A 117 -0.61 -12.43 -4.76
CA ASP A 117 -1.15 -12.90 -6.03
C ASP A 117 -0.13 -13.78 -6.78
N ASN A 118 1.13 -13.35 -6.81
CA ASN A 118 2.21 -14.11 -7.44
C ASN A 118 2.41 -15.49 -6.81
N VAL A 119 2.43 -15.57 -5.48
CA VAL A 119 2.65 -16.82 -4.73
C VAL A 119 1.43 -17.75 -4.81
N LYS A 120 0.21 -17.20 -4.74
CA LYS A 120 -1.03 -17.99 -4.78
C LYS A 120 -1.40 -18.44 -6.20
N TYR A 121 -1.06 -17.63 -7.20
CA TYR A 121 -1.40 -17.87 -8.61
C TYR A 121 -0.14 -17.75 -9.49
N PRO A 122 0.83 -18.69 -9.38
CA PRO A 122 2.15 -18.59 -10.00
C PRO A 122 2.15 -18.67 -11.53
N ALA A 123 1.17 -19.36 -12.13
CA ALA A 123 0.98 -19.45 -13.57
C ALA A 123 -0.40 -18.92 -13.92
N GLN A 124 -0.45 -17.78 -14.60
CA GLN A 124 -1.71 -17.22 -15.08
C GLN A 124 -1.65 -17.18 -16.61
N SER A 125 -2.35 -18.12 -17.25
CA SER A 125 -2.57 -18.04 -18.70
C SER A 125 -3.46 -16.84 -18.98
N ARG A 126 -2.91 -15.84 -19.69
CA ARG A 126 -3.66 -14.67 -20.14
C ARG A 126 -3.91 -14.82 -21.63
N ASN A 127 -5.17 -14.65 -22.03
CA ASN A 127 -5.52 -14.60 -23.43
C ASN A 127 -5.28 -13.17 -23.92
N ILE A 128 -4.24 -12.99 -24.75
CA ILE A 128 -3.89 -11.72 -25.35
C ILE A 128 -4.17 -11.86 -26.85
N PHE A 129 -5.17 -11.15 -27.35
CA PHE A 129 -5.58 -11.19 -28.77
C PHE A 129 -5.86 -12.59 -29.33
N GLY A 130 -6.51 -13.47 -28.56
CA GLY A 130 -6.85 -14.84 -28.99
C GLY A 130 -5.72 -15.86 -28.79
N ILE A 131 -4.54 -15.43 -28.36
CA ILE A 131 -3.42 -16.30 -28.05
C ILE A 131 -3.35 -16.49 -26.53
N THR A 132 -3.51 -17.73 -26.09
CA THR A 132 -3.32 -18.09 -24.67
C THR A 132 -1.82 -18.15 -24.38
N VAL A 133 -1.29 -17.09 -23.76
CA VAL A 133 0.10 -17.05 -23.32
C VAL A 133 0.16 -17.38 -21.84
N THR A 134 0.87 -18.45 -21.48
CA THR A 134 1.14 -18.81 -20.09
C THR A 134 2.38 -18.07 -19.63
N LEU A 135 2.19 -16.94 -18.96
CA LEU A 135 3.29 -16.19 -18.35
C LEU A 135 3.39 -16.56 -16.87
N PRO A 136 4.61 -16.76 -16.34
CA PRO A 136 4.83 -16.75 -14.90
C PRO A 136 4.36 -15.39 -14.36
N SER A 137 3.63 -15.39 -13.24
CA SER A 137 2.98 -14.19 -12.69
C SER A 137 3.96 -13.06 -12.32
N GLY A 138 5.27 -13.34 -12.26
CA GLY A 138 6.35 -12.37 -12.04
C GLY A 138 6.70 -11.52 -13.26
N TYR A 139 6.31 -11.96 -14.46
CA TYR A 139 6.56 -11.25 -15.73
C TYR A 139 5.30 -10.63 -16.34
N ALA A 140 4.14 -10.87 -15.74
CA ALA A 140 2.90 -10.20 -16.11
C ALA A 140 2.85 -8.81 -15.44
N VAL A 141 3.31 -7.80 -16.20
CA VAL A 141 3.31 -6.37 -15.85
C VAL A 141 1.89 -5.87 -15.58
#